data_AF-A0AAW4WQD4-F1
#
_entry.id   AF-A0AAW4WQD4-F1
#
_cell.length_a   1.000
_cell.length_b   1.000
_cell.length_c   1.000
_cell.angle_alpha   90.00
_cell.angle_beta   90.00
_cell.angle_gamma   90.00
#
_symmetry.space_group_name_H-M   'P 1'
#
loop_
_entity.id
_entity.type
_entity.pdbx_description
1 polymer ?
#
loop_
_entity_poly.entity_id
_entity_poly.type
_entity_poly.pdbx_seq_one_letter_code
_entity_poly.pdbx_strand_id
1 'polypeptide(L)'
;KIQIENRKHRRGIYYLWLFEKISFALVIAYAILFPIYCIVTGKFVSTNMRTGELSYFLVASFTSCIVAMGLAAVLFIYVLRIRLEHTFIG
;
A
#
# COMPACT_ATOMS: atom_id res chain seq x y z
N LYS A 1 -37.13 -6.55 7.54
CA LYS A 1 -36.20 -5.79 6.65
C LYS A 1 -34.96 -5.28 7.40
N ILE A 2 -35.13 -4.58 8.53
CA ILE A 2 -34.05 -3.95 9.32
C ILE A 2 -32.91 -4.92 9.71
N GLN A 3 -33.22 -6.17 10.12
CA GLN A 3 -32.18 -7.15 10.49
C GLN A 3 -31.33 -7.66 9.32
N ILE A 4 -31.81 -7.60 8.07
CA ILE A 4 -31.06 -8.06 6.89
C ILE A 4 -30.03 -7.01 6.48
N GLU A 5 -30.42 -5.74 6.55
CA GLU A 5 -29.58 -4.57 6.29
C GLU A 5 -28.41 -4.49 7.28
N ASN A 6 -28.70 -4.71 8.56
CA ASN A 6 -27.69 -4.72 9.63
C ASN A 6 -26.67 -5.87 9.47
N ARG A 7 -27.09 -7.04 8.94
CA ARG A 7 -26.19 -8.16 8.62
C ARG A 7 -25.29 -7.90 7.41
N LYS A 8 -25.83 -7.26 6.37
CA LYS A 8 -25.07 -6.90 5.15
C LYS A 8 -24.03 -5.82 5.45
N HIS A 9 -24.40 -4.86 6.29
CA HIS A 9 -23.50 -3.79 6.73
C HIS A 9 -22.30 -4.32 7.53
N ARG A 10 -22.54 -5.24 8.46
CA ARG A 10 -21.48 -5.90 9.25
C ARG A 10 -20.48 -6.68 8.37
N ARG A 11 -20.94 -7.29 7.27
CA ARG A 11 -20.06 -7.93 6.27
C ARG A 11 -19.27 -6.90 5.46
N GLY A 12 -19.88 -5.77 5.09
CA GLY A 12 -19.21 -4.69 4.36
C GLY A 12 -18.00 -4.13 5.11
N ILE A 13 -18.17 -3.82 6.40
CA ILE A 13 -17.06 -3.37 7.26
C ILE A 13 -15.97 -4.44 7.36
N TYR A 14 -16.35 -5.72 7.48
CA TYR A 14 -15.40 -6.83 7.53
C TYR A 14 -14.54 -6.94 6.26
N TYR A 15 -15.15 -6.81 5.07
CA TYR A 15 -14.40 -6.81 3.82
C TYR A 15 -13.47 -5.59 3.69
N LEU A 16 -13.91 -4.40 4.11
CA LEU A 16 -13.09 -3.19 4.15
C LEU A 16 -11.88 -3.35 5.08
N TRP A 17 -12.08 -3.95 6.26
CA TRP A 17 -11.02 -4.24 7.21
C TRP A 17 -10.00 -5.24 6.63
N LEU A 18 -10.49 -6.33 6.03
CA LEU A 18 -9.62 -7.34 5.40
C LEU A 18 -8.82 -6.71 4.25
N PHE A 19 -9.47 -5.91 3.42
CA PHE A 19 -8.84 -5.22 2.28
C PHE A 19 -7.75 -4.24 2.72
N GLU A 20 -7.98 -3.49 3.80
CA GLU A 20 -6.96 -2.61 4.39
C GLU A 20 -5.70 -3.41 4.79
N LYS A 21 -5.86 -4.55 5.48
CA LYS A 21 -4.71 -5.36 5.94
C LYS A 21 -3.95 -6.00 4.79
N ILE A 22 -4.66 -6.53 3.80
CA ILE A 22 -4.05 -7.10 2.59
C ILE A 22 -3.28 -6.01 1.82
N SER A 23 -3.90 -4.85 1.62
CA SER A 23 -3.27 -3.73 0.91
C SER A 23 -2.03 -3.23 1.64
N PHE A 24 -2.08 -3.12 2.97
CA PHE A 24 -0.92 -2.75 3.77
C PHE A 24 0.23 -3.75 3.63
N ALA A 25 -0.06 -5.05 3.77
CA ALA A 25 0.96 -6.09 3.61
C ALA A 25 1.58 -6.06 2.20
N LEU A 26 0.77 -5.81 1.17
CA LEU A 26 1.23 -5.73 -0.21
C LEU A 26 2.17 -4.53 -0.45
N VAL A 27 1.87 -3.38 0.14
CA VAL A 27 2.74 -2.18 0.05
C VAL A 27 4.08 -2.43 0.74
N ILE A 28 4.09 -3.05 1.92
CA ILE A 28 5.33 -3.39 2.62
C ILE A 28 6.13 -4.45 1.86
N ALA A 29 5.47 -5.46 1.31
CA ALA A 29 6.13 -6.47 0.47
C ALA A 29 6.78 -5.82 -0.75
N TYR A 30 6.10 -4.87 -1.42
CA TYR A 30 6.65 -4.13 -2.55
C TYR A 30 7.88 -3.30 -2.14
N ALA A 31 7.84 -2.63 -0.98
CA ALA A 31 8.93 -1.81 -0.47
C ALA A 31 10.25 -2.58 -0.33
N ILE A 32 10.18 -3.90 -0.10
CA ILE A 32 11.34 -4.78 0.09
C ILE A 32 11.70 -5.52 -1.19
N LEU A 33 10.70 -6.13 -1.85
CA LEU A 33 10.94 -7.00 -3.01
C LEU A 33 11.40 -6.23 -4.24
N PHE A 34 10.87 -5.02 -4.48
CA PHE A 34 11.22 -4.26 -5.67
C PHE A 34 12.69 -3.79 -5.67
N PRO A 35 13.25 -3.22 -4.58
CA PRO A 35 14.68 -2.92 -4.51
C PRO A 35 15.57 -4.16 -4.72
N ILE A 36 15.23 -5.29 -4.10
CA ILE A 36 15.98 -6.55 -4.27
C ILE A 36 15.95 -6.99 -5.74
N TYR A 37 14.79 -6.97 -6.37
CA TYR A 37 14.63 -7.30 -7.79
C TYR A 37 15.51 -6.41 -8.68
N CYS A 38 15.53 -5.09 -8.44
CA CYS A 38 16.36 -4.14 -9.19
C CYS A 38 17.86 -4.42 -9.00
N ILE A 39 18.30 -4.73 -7.79
CA ILE A 39 19.70 -5.07 -7.49
C ILE A 39 20.12 -6.35 -8.23
N VAL A 40 19.30 -7.40 -8.18
CA VAL A 40 19.62 -8.70 -8.80
C VAL A 40 19.62 -8.63 -10.32
N THR A 41 18.70 -7.86 -10.91
CA THR A 41 18.55 -7.79 -12.37
C THR A 41 19.36 -6.66 -13.02
N GLY A 42 19.92 -5.74 -12.23
CA GLY A 42 20.54 -4.50 -12.72
C GLY A 42 19.55 -3.50 -13.32
N LYS A 43 18.23 -3.77 -13.29
CA LYS A 43 17.22 -2.86 -13.83
C LYS A 43 17.08 -1.62 -12.95
N PHE A 44 16.99 -0.46 -13.58
CA PHE A 44 16.91 0.85 -12.92
C PHE A 44 18.13 1.21 -12.06
N VAL A 45 19.19 0.40 -12.12
CA VAL A 45 20.51 0.74 -11.58
C VAL A 45 21.32 1.38 -12.69
N SER A 46 21.84 2.58 -12.45
CA SER A 46 22.65 3.32 -13.43
C SER A 46 24.07 3.47 -12.92
N THR A 47 25.05 3.61 -13.81
CA THR A 47 26.40 4.00 -13.44
C THR A 47 26.53 5.52 -13.47
N ASN A 48 27.14 6.09 -12.43
CA ASN A 48 27.45 7.51 -12.39
C ASN A 48 28.60 7.79 -13.35
N MET A 49 28.35 8.55 -14.42
CA MET A 49 29.36 8.84 -15.44
C MET A 49 30.55 9.66 -14.92
N ARG A 50 30.41 10.34 -13.76
CA ARG A 50 31.49 11.16 -13.18
C ARG A 50 32.40 10.38 -12.24
N THR A 51 31.88 9.41 -11.50
CA THR A 51 32.63 8.64 -10.50
C THR A 51 32.86 7.18 -10.90
N GLY A 52 32.14 6.67 -11.91
CA GLY A 52 32.17 5.26 -12.31
C GLY A 52 31.40 4.32 -11.37
N GLU A 53 30.81 4.83 -10.30
CA GLU A 53 30.12 4.01 -9.29
C GLU A 53 28.66 3.68 -9.66
N LEU A 54 28.13 2.59 -9.09
CA LEU A 54 26.72 2.25 -9.22
C LEU A 54 25.84 3.23 -8.42
N SER A 55 24.76 3.68 -9.05
CA SER A 55 23.76 4.58 -8.49
C SER A 55 22.39 3.90 -8.46
N TYR A 56 21.77 3.92 -7.28
CA TYR A 56 20.45 3.33 -7.01
C TYR A 56 19.35 4.39 -6.90
N PHE A 57 19.63 5.62 -7.34
CA PHE A 57 18.74 6.77 -7.18
C PHE A 57 17.35 6.53 -7.78
N LEU A 58 17.29 5.93 -8.97
CA LEU A 58 16.03 5.67 -9.65
C LEU A 58 15.22 4.57 -8.94
N VAL A 59 15.89 3.52 -8.46
CA VAL A 59 15.29 2.47 -7.62
C VAL A 59 14.68 3.07 -6.36
N ALA A 60 15.45 3.89 -5.63
CA ALA A 60 15.01 4.54 -4.40
C ALA A 60 13.83 5.50 -4.65
N SER A 61 13.89 6.29 -5.72
CA SER A 61 12.85 7.25 -6.08
C SER A 61 11.54 6.56 -6.45
N PHE A 62 11.59 5.53 -7.31
CA PHE A 62 10.39 4.76 -7.68
C PHE A 62 9.78 4.02 -6.49
N THR A 63 10.63 3.37 -5.67
CA THR A 63 10.16 2.65 -4.48
C THR A 63 9.47 3.60 -3.52
N SER A 64 10.10 4.74 -3.20
CA SER A 64 9.56 5.71 -2.24
C SER A 64 8.24 6.32 -2.73
N CYS A 65 8.13 6.70 -4.01
CA CYS A 65 6.87 7.22 -4.56
C CYS A 65 5.73 6.20 -4.46
N ILE A 66 5.95 4.96 -4.90
CA ILE A 66 4.91 3.93 -4.91
C ILE A 66 4.51 3.55 -3.49
N VAL A 67 5.48 3.40 -2.58
CA VAL A 67 5.21 3.09 -1.17
C VAL A 67 4.45 4.23 -0.50
N ALA A 68 4.82 5.50 -0.74
CA ALA A 68 4.11 6.65 -0.20
C ALA A 68 2.66 6.72 -0.69
N MET A 69 2.43 6.53 -2.00
CA MET A 69 1.09 6.48 -2.57
C MET A 69 0.26 5.30 -2.01
N GLY A 70 0.87 4.13 -1.89
CA GLY A 70 0.24 2.94 -1.33
C GLY A 70 -0.16 3.11 0.14
N LEU A 71 0.75 3.65 0.97
CA LEU A 71 0.46 3.96 2.37
C LEU A 71 -0.64 5.01 2.52
N ALA A 72 -0.63 6.05 1.68
CA ALA A 72 -1.69 7.06 1.67
C ALA A 72 -3.06 6.44 1.33
N ALA A 73 -3.12 5.54 0.35
CA ALA A 73 -4.35 4.82 0.00
C ALA A 73 -4.85 3.92 1.15
N VAL A 74 -3.95 3.20 1.83
CA VAL A 74 -4.29 2.38 3.00
C VAL A 74 -4.85 3.25 4.14
N LEU A 75 -4.22 4.39 4.42
CA LEU A 75 -4.70 5.34 5.43
C LEU A 75 -6.07 5.89 5.07
N PHE A 76 -6.31 6.20 3.80
CA PHE A 76 -7.62 6.66 3.33
C PHE A 76 -8.70 5.61 3.56
N ILE A 77 -8.44 4.34 3.23
CA ILE A 77 -9.36 3.22 3.48
C ILE A 77 -9.62 3.06 4.98
N TYR A 78 -8.57 3.15 5.80
CA TYR A 78 -8.69 3.07 7.26
C TYR A 78 -9.62 4.16 7.81
N VAL A 79 -9.43 5.41 7.38
CA VAL A 79 -10.29 6.54 7.78
C VAL A 79 -11.72 6.32 7.30
N LEU A 80 -11.92 5.86 6.07
CA LEU A 80 -13.26 5.53 5.55
C LEU A 80 -13.94 4.44 6.38
N ARG A 81 -13.21 3.37 6.73
CA ARG A 81 -13.74 2.27 7.57
C ARG A 81 -14.23 2.79 8.91
N ILE A 82 -13.43 3.61 9.59
CA ILE A 82 -13.81 4.23 10.88
C ILE A 82 -15.03 5.14 10.73
N ARG A 83 -15.07 5.97 9.68
CA ARG A 83 -16.23 6.85 9.44
C ARG A 83 -17.50 6.04 9.23
N LEU A 84 -17.44 4.99 8.42
CA LEU A 84 -18.58 4.08 8.23
C LEU A 84 -18.97 3.43 9.56
N GLU A 85 -18.03 2.85 10.31
CA GLU A 85 -18.32 2.29 11.64
C GLU A 85 -19.09 3.27 12.55
N HIS A 86 -18.69 4.55 12.59
CA HIS A 86 -19.38 5.57 13.38
C HIS A 86 -20.78 5.94 12.85
N THR A 87 -20.98 6.03 11.52
CA THR A 87 -22.29 6.42 10.95
C THR A 87 -23.36 5.34 11.08
N PHE A 88 -22.97 4.07 11.23
CA PHE A 88 -23.90 2.94 11.25
C PHE A 88 -24.11 2.34 12.66
N ILE A 89 -23.28 2.71 13.63
CA ILE A 89 -23.41 2.26 15.04
C ILE A 89 -24.04 3.35 15.94
N GLY A 90 -24.01 4.62 15.52
CA GLY A 90 -24.78 5.72 16.13
C GLY A 90 -26.22 5.78 15.62
#